data_AF-A0AAN6YVH3-F1
#
_entry.id   AF-A0AAN6YVH3-F1
#
_cell.length_a   1.000
_cell.length_b   1.000
_cell.length_c   1.000
_cell.angle_alpha   90.00
_cell.angle_beta   90.00
_cell.angle_gamma   90.00
#
_symmetry.space_group_name_H-M   'P 1'
#
loop_
_entity.id
_entity.type
_entity.pdbx_description
1 polymer ?
#
loop_
_entity_poly.entity_id
_entity_poly.type
_entity_poly.pdbx_seq_one_letter_code
_entity_poly.pdbx_strand_id
1 'polypeptide(L)'
;MFSSRALAPMRRASQLVVRNSTTARPFQPPVPQLLLGNVNGASSLSMLRPTPSKPSTQPRQRFNKQQIPPLWWWQSCVSSQGPSDLTGEDLFNAAMRYCELATDKSSSWQAKLEKDYNIDNYTLHYAGLTLLNRPGDSGGPLGFHMLLTASNLGYTPSTLSAKRLKLTSSKRETDYPPSRRLDARFKQLLQIGSDPDVLTLQGFDWLRQGNDGSALRYFDRAIAAAAVTISSVGTPQPAKDQAQSGQQNDNPAVREPRWFYEALCHQNRGLLLLQQGRKEEAIAAFRIVALELDLREGYLELAKLLPRGSPERETYLLKTAQAGNFEACHLLALDLADRANEPGLSQAEREEAAYMAQEWAWQVPNVGEGKGLLSTIAEKVKDIVRLRSDFAPYVDGHGESPVSIR
;
A
#
# COMPACT_ATOMS: atom_id res chain seq x y z
N MET A 1 -8.61 35.26 33.13
CA MET A 1 -9.68 34.28 32.81
C MET A 1 -9.14 33.36 31.72
N PHE A 2 -8.43 32.30 32.11
CA PHE A 2 -8.01 31.24 31.20
C PHE A 2 -8.93 30.04 31.45
N SER A 3 -9.66 29.64 30.41
CA SER A 3 -10.62 28.55 30.47
C SER A 3 -9.87 27.22 30.30
N SER A 4 -9.71 26.50 31.40
CA SER A 4 -9.23 25.11 31.41
C SER A 4 -10.29 24.22 30.75
N ARG A 5 -10.07 23.82 29.50
CA ARG A 5 -10.82 22.72 28.88
C ARG A 5 -10.32 21.41 29.51
N ALA A 6 -11.11 20.87 30.43
CA ALA A 6 -10.93 19.53 30.95
C ALA A 6 -11.13 18.51 29.81
N LEU A 7 -10.06 17.83 29.42
CA LEU A 7 -10.14 16.60 28.64
C LEU A 7 -10.70 15.51 29.56
N ALA A 8 -11.82 14.91 29.14
CA ALA A 8 -12.40 13.77 29.85
C ALA A 8 -11.44 12.56 29.77
N PRO A 9 -11.32 11.76 30.84
CA PRO A 9 -10.39 10.62 30.87
C PRO A 9 -10.81 9.56 29.86
N MET A 10 -9.94 9.28 28.87
CA MET A 10 -10.05 8.16 27.94
C MET A 10 -9.85 6.83 28.71
N ARG A 11 -10.92 6.29 29.27
CA ARG A 11 -10.91 4.94 29.87
C ARG A 11 -11.02 3.86 28.78
N ARG A 12 -10.04 2.95 28.75
CA ARG A 12 -9.99 1.63 28.07
C ARG A 12 -10.27 1.62 26.55
N ALA A 13 -9.22 1.84 25.76
CA ALA A 13 -9.21 1.66 24.30
C ALA A 13 -9.03 0.20 23.82
N SER A 14 -9.44 -0.82 24.59
CA SER A 14 -9.17 -2.22 24.22
C SER A 14 -10.40 -3.08 23.90
N GLN A 15 -11.65 -2.59 23.99
CA GLN A 15 -12.83 -3.46 23.77
C GLN A 15 -14.09 -2.85 23.11
N LEU A 16 -14.04 -1.69 22.44
CA LEU A 16 -15.23 -1.14 21.78
C LEU A 16 -14.90 -0.42 20.46
N VAL A 17 -14.63 -1.21 19.41
CA VAL A 17 -14.84 -0.77 18.01
C VAL A 17 -15.57 -1.89 17.29
N VAL A 18 -16.87 -1.99 17.55
CA VAL A 18 -17.80 -2.76 16.72
C VAL A 18 -18.97 -1.84 16.38
N ARG A 19 -19.09 -1.56 15.06
CA ARG A 19 -20.23 -1.00 14.33
C ARG A 19 -20.49 0.50 14.49
N ASN A 20 -19.99 1.27 13.51
CA ASN A 20 -20.83 2.01 12.56
C ASN A 20 -19.93 2.68 11.51
N SER A 21 -19.63 1.95 10.44
CA SER A 21 -19.01 2.51 9.23
C SER A 21 -19.71 1.90 8.03
N THR A 22 -20.90 2.41 7.74
CA THR A 22 -21.52 2.23 6.42
C THR A 22 -20.93 3.31 5.51
N THR A 23 -19.65 3.15 5.16
CA THR A 23 -19.01 3.94 4.12
C THR A 23 -18.98 3.08 2.86
N ALA A 24 -19.51 3.62 1.76
CA ALA A 24 -19.19 3.12 0.43
C ALA A 24 -17.65 3.04 0.35
N ARG A 25 -17.13 1.84 0.13
CA ARG A 25 -15.68 1.65 0.07
C ARG A 25 -15.19 2.14 -1.29
N PRO A 26 -14.26 3.10 -1.33
CA PRO A 26 -13.50 3.42 -2.53
C PRO A 26 -12.87 2.16 -3.10
N PHE A 27 -12.83 2.06 -4.42
CA PHE A 27 -11.97 1.08 -5.08
C PHE A 27 -10.51 1.51 -4.85
N GLN A 28 -9.95 1.10 -3.70
CA GLN A 28 -8.52 1.18 -3.46
C GLN A 28 -7.87 -0.04 -4.11
N PRO A 29 -6.98 0.12 -5.12
CA PRO A 29 -6.14 -0.99 -5.49
C PRO A 29 -5.33 -1.40 -4.26
N PRO A 30 -5.17 -2.70 -3.98
CA PRO A 30 -4.27 -3.14 -2.93
C PRO A 30 -2.90 -2.53 -3.19
N VAL A 31 -2.43 -1.70 -2.27
CA VAL A 31 -1.06 -1.27 -2.19
C VAL A 31 -0.34 -2.38 -1.42
N PRO A 32 0.52 -3.19 -2.05
CA PRO A 32 1.30 -4.16 -1.30
C PRO A 32 2.21 -3.38 -0.35
N GLN A 33 2.03 -3.56 0.96
CA GLN A 33 3.04 -3.16 1.93
C GLN A 33 4.25 -4.05 1.70
N LEU A 34 5.26 -3.53 1.00
CA LEU A 34 6.52 -4.23 0.80
C LEU A 34 7.31 -4.23 2.10
N LEU A 35 7.17 -5.31 2.89
CA LEU A 35 8.09 -5.64 3.97
C LEU A 35 9.43 -6.02 3.37
N LEU A 36 10.44 -5.16 3.55
CA LEU A 36 11.83 -5.41 3.17
C LEU A 36 12.44 -6.46 4.09
N GLY A 37 12.27 -7.74 3.75
CA GLY A 37 12.95 -8.86 4.41
C GLY A 37 14.34 -9.09 3.84
N ASN A 38 15.37 -8.98 4.69
CA ASN A 38 16.77 -9.20 4.35
C ASN A 38 17.07 -10.71 4.40
N VAL A 39 17.29 -11.37 3.25
CA VAL A 39 17.58 -12.82 3.18
C VAL A 39 18.97 -13.02 2.58
N ASN A 40 19.96 -13.24 3.45
CA ASN A 40 21.31 -13.69 3.08
C ASN A 40 21.39 -15.21 3.21
N GLY A 41 21.51 -15.91 2.09
CA GLY A 41 21.69 -17.36 2.05
C GLY A 41 21.97 -17.85 0.64
N ALA A 42 23.19 -17.61 0.14
CA ALA A 42 23.64 -18.13 -1.15
C ALA A 42 24.22 -19.53 -0.97
N SER A 43 23.46 -20.57 -1.32
CA SER A 43 23.98 -21.93 -1.48
C SER A 43 24.44 -22.16 -2.92
N SER A 44 25.69 -22.58 -3.04
CA SER A 44 26.38 -22.90 -4.30
C SER A 44 25.74 -24.13 -4.96
N LEU A 45 25.23 -23.97 -6.18
CA LEU A 45 24.67 -25.06 -7.01
C LEU A 45 25.66 -25.48 -8.09
N SER A 46 26.13 -26.72 -7.99
CA SER A 46 26.96 -27.42 -8.97
C SER A 46 26.20 -27.62 -10.28
N MET A 47 26.67 -27.02 -11.38
CA MET A 47 26.06 -27.13 -12.70
C MET A 47 26.41 -28.47 -13.38
N LEU A 48 25.49 -29.44 -13.33
CA LEU A 48 25.49 -30.57 -14.26
C LEU A 48 24.90 -30.11 -15.60
N ARG A 49 25.71 -30.17 -16.67
CA ARG A 49 25.28 -29.87 -18.04
C ARG A 49 24.20 -30.88 -18.49
N PRO A 50 22.97 -30.43 -18.80
CA PRO A 50 21.93 -31.34 -19.29
C PRO A 50 22.30 -31.88 -20.68
N THR A 51 22.17 -33.19 -20.86
CA THR A 51 22.28 -33.81 -22.18
C THR A 51 21.09 -33.38 -23.06
N PRO A 52 21.29 -33.12 -24.37
CA PRO A 52 20.25 -32.65 -25.27
C PRO A 52 19.23 -33.78 -25.52
N SER A 53 18.11 -33.74 -24.79
CA SER A 53 16.96 -34.61 -25.03
C SER A 53 16.28 -34.25 -26.36
N LYS A 54 15.85 -35.26 -27.12
CA LYS A 54 15.14 -35.09 -28.40
C LYS A 54 13.96 -34.12 -28.23
N PRO A 55 13.76 -33.16 -29.15
CA PRO A 55 12.69 -32.17 -29.04
C PRO A 55 11.33 -32.88 -29.10
N SER A 56 10.61 -32.91 -27.97
CA SER A 56 9.21 -33.32 -27.97
C SER A 56 8.40 -32.36 -28.84
N THR A 57 7.65 -32.92 -29.77
CA THR A 57 6.75 -32.20 -30.70
C THR A 57 5.50 -31.67 -30.01
N GLN A 58 5.19 -32.14 -28.80
CA GLN A 58 4.01 -31.67 -28.08
C GLN A 58 4.28 -30.31 -27.42
N PRO A 59 3.35 -29.35 -27.54
CA PRO A 59 3.46 -28.07 -26.86
C PRO A 59 3.47 -28.32 -25.35
N ARG A 60 4.54 -27.89 -24.66
CA ARG A 60 4.59 -27.96 -23.20
C ARG A 60 3.66 -26.90 -22.63
N GLN A 61 2.83 -27.31 -21.66
CA GLN A 61 2.05 -26.39 -20.86
C GLN A 61 3.01 -25.55 -20.02
N ARG A 62 2.80 -24.23 -20.03
CA ARG A 62 3.68 -23.29 -19.34
C ARG A 62 3.42 -23.25 -17.83
N PHE A 63 2.17 -23.51 -17.44
CA PHE A 63 1.70 -23.44 -16.06
C PHE A 63 0.94 -24.73 -15.70
N ASN A 64 0.97 -25.10 -14.43
CA ASN A 64 0.27 -26.27 -13.89
C ASN A 64 -0.96 -25.81 -13.09
N LYS A 65 -2.06 -26.58 -13.16
CA LYS A 65 -3.26 -26.40 -12.33
C LYS A 65 -2.97 -26.34 -10.83
N GLN A 66 -1.90 -26.98 -10.36
CA GLN A 66 -1.45 -26.92 -8.95
C GLN A 66 -1.07 -25.50 -8.48
N GLN A 67 -0.78 -24.57 -9.41
CA GLN A 67 -0.48 -23.17 -9.08
C GLN A 67 -1.74 -22.35 -8.80
N ILE A 68 -2.92 -22.87 -9.14
CA ILE A 68 -4.20 -22.19 -8.97
C ILE A 68 -4.72 -22.45 -7.55
N PRO A 69 -5.00 -21.40 -6.76
CA PRO A 69 -5.64 -21.55 -5.45
C PRO A 69 -7.03 -22.21 -5.55
N PRO A 70 -7.50 -22.87 -4.49
CA PRO A 70 -8.86 -23.40 -4.44
C PRO A 70 -9.92 -22.29 -4.55
N LEU A 71 -11.11 -22.62 -5.06
CA LEU A 71 -12.19 -21.66 -5.34
C LEU A 71 -12.55 -20.75 -4.14
N TRP A 72 -12.62 -21.29 -2.93
CA TRP A 72 -12.97 -20.52 -1.73
C TRP A 72 -12.02 -19.33 -1.49
N TRP A 73 -10.76 -19.44 -1.91
CA TRP A 73 -9.79 -18.36 -1.80
C TRP A 73 -10.13 -17.22 -2.75
N TRP A 74 -10.54 -17.53 -3.99
CA TRP A 74 -10.95 -16.54 -4.97
C TRP A 74 -12.22 -15.80 -4.54
N GLN A 75 -13.21 -16.54 -4.02
CA GLN A 75 -14.42 -15.95 -3.44
C GLN A 75 -14.07 -14.95 -2.32
N SER A 76 -13.17 -15.33 -1.40
CA SER A 76 -12.70 -14.45 -0.33
C SER A 76 -11.99 -13.19 -0.85
N CYS A 77 -11.13 -13.32 -1.86
CA CYS A 77 -10.45 -12.19 -2.49
C CYS A 77 -11.44 -11.24 -3.19
N VAL A 78 -12.39 -11.78 -3.96
CA VAL A 78 -13.37 -10.98 -4.68
C VAL A 78 -14.30 -10.25 -3.72
N SER A 79 -14.77 -10.91 -2.66
CA SER A 79 -15.62 -10.26 -1.64
C SER A 79 -14.94 -9.13 -0.89
N SER A 80 -13.60 -9.13 -0.82
CA SER A 80 -12.85 -8.11 -0.09
C SER A 80 -12.36 -6.95 -0.96
N GLN A 81 -11.93 -7.23 -2.20
CA GLN A 81 -11.21 -6.27 -3.06
C GLN A 81 -11.53 -6.43 -4.56
N GLY A 82 -12.40 -7.38 -4.94
CA GLY A 82 -12.71 -7.65 -6.33
C GLY A 82 -13.61 -6.57 -6.96
N PRO A 83 -13.67 -6.54 -8.30
CA PRO A 83 -14.67 -5.73 -8.97
C PRO A 83 -16.07 -6.30 -8.72
N SER A 84 -17.07 -5.44 -8.65
CA SER A 84 -18.44 -5.81 -8.25
C SER A 84 -19.19 -6.68 -9.26
N ASP A 85 -18.71 -6.73 -10.50
CA ASP A 85 -19.32 -7.42 -11.64
C ASP A 85 -18.71 -8.80 -11.95
N LEU A 86 -17.63 -9.20 -11.26
CA LEU A 86 -17.05 -10.53 -11.38
C LEU A 86 -17.19 -11.32 -10.09
N THR A 87 -17.43 -12.62 -10.22
CA THR A 87 -17.48 -13.55 -9.08
C THR A 87 -16.13 -14.25 -8.86
N GLY A 88 -15.96 -14.88 -7.69
CA GLY A 88 -14.79 -15.73 -7.43
C GLY A 88 -14.69 -16.90 -8.41
N GLU A 89 -15.84 -17.44 -8.82
CA GLU A 89 -16.00 -18.49 -9.81
C GLU A 89 -15.51 -18.04 -11.19
N ASP A 90 -15.85 -16.82 -11.63
CA ASP A 90 -15.42 -16.29 -12.92
C ASP A 90 -13.89 -16.21 -12.99
N LEU A 91 -13.27 -15.64 -11.95
CA LEU A 91 -11.81 -15.50 -11.89
C LEU A 91 -11.10 -16.86 -11.77
N PHE A 92 -11.63 -17.77 -10.96
CA PHE A 92 -11.10 -19.14 -10.82
C PHE A 92 -11.18 -19.90 -12.14
N ASN A 93 -12.34 -19.88 -12.81
CA ASN A 93 -12.54 -20.54 -14.09
C ASN A 93 -11.63 -19.95 -15.18
N ALA A 94 -11.48 -18.62 -15.20
CA ALA A 94 -10.55 -17.95 -16.12
C ALA A 94 -9.11 -18.42 -15.91
N ALA A 95 -8.62 -18.49 -14.66
CA ALA A 95 -7.29 -19.01 -14.35
C ALA A 95 -7.11 -20.49 -14.74
N MET A 96 -8.12 -21.32 -14.49
CA MET A 96 -8.13 -22.74 -14.88
C MET A 96 -8.01 -22.93 -16.38
N ARG A 97 -8.85 -22.26 -17.17
CA ARG A 97 -8.80 -22.31 -18.64
C ARG A 97 -7.51 -21.73 -19.19
N TYR A 98 -7.00 -20.68 -18.56
CA TYR A 98 -5.73 -20.10 -18.93
C TYR A 98 -4.58 -21.11 -18.83
N CYS A 99 -4.48 -21.85 -17.71
CA CYS A 99 -3.46 -22.90 -17.56
C CYS A 99 -3.61 -24.05 -18.56
N GLU A 100 -4.83 -24.37 -18.97
CA GLU A 100 -5.08 -25.40 -19.99
C GLU A 100 -4.58 -25.00 -21.39
N LEU A 101 -4.68 -23.70 -21.73
CA LEU A 101 -4.40 -23.17 -23.06
C LEU A 101 -3.00 -22.57 -23.21
N ALA A 102 -2.44 -21.99 -22.14
CA ALA A 102 -1.17 -21.28 -22.16
C ALA A 102 -0.01 -22.24 -22.42
N THR A 103 0.49 -22.21 -23.65
CA THR A 103 1.62 -23.02 -24.13
C THR A 103 2.79 -22.12 -24.55
N ASP A 104 4.02 -22.64 -24.47
CA ASP A 104 5.23 -21.84 -24.71
C ASP A 104 5.44 -21.41 -26.16
N LYS A 105 4.86 -22.14 -27.13
CA LYS A 105 5.28 -22.07 -28.55
C LYS A 105 4.30 -21.39 -29.49
N SER A 106 3.06 -21.13 -29.07
CA SER A 106 2.03 -20.56 -29.95
C SER A 106 1.40 -19.31 -29.34
N SER A 107 1.11 -18.30 -30.14
CA SER A 107 0.23 -17.19 -29.76
C SER A 107 -1.23 -17.43 -30.13
N SER A 108 -1.53 -18.48 -30.90
CA SER A 108 -2.89 -18.73 -31.40
C SER A 108 -3.90 -19.10 -30.31
N TRP A 109 -3.43 -19.52 -29.13
CA TRP A 109 -4.32 -19.81 -28.00
C TRP A 109 -4.94 -18.54 -27.38
N GLN A 110 -4.33 -17.36 -27.57
CA GLN A 110 -4.85 -16.12 -26.98
C GLN A 110 -6.22 -15.77 -27.59
N ALA A 111 -6.38 -15.93 -28.90
CA ALA A 111 -7.66 -15.72 -29.58
C ALA A 111 -8.75 -16.73 -29.14
N LYS A 112 -8.34 -17.90 -28.63
CA LYS A 112 -9.29 -18.91 -28.13
C LYS A 112 -9.88 -18.55 -26.77
N LEU A 113 -9.16 -17.79 -25.94
CA LEU A 113 -9.67 -17.39 -24.61
C LEU A 113 -11.01 -16.66 -24.73
N GLU A 114 -11.06 -15.65 -25.60
CA GLU A 114 -12.26 -14.87 -25.80
C GLU A 114 -13.29 -15.67 -26.62
N LYS A 115 -12.88 -16.24 -27.75
CA LYS A 115 -13.79 -16.91 -28.69
C LYS A 115 -14.44 -18.17 -28.14
N ASP A 116 -13.64 -19.06 -27.53
CA ASP A 116 -14.08 -20.40 -27.17
C ASP A 116 -14.51 -20.50 -25.69
N TYR A 117 -14.02 -19.59 -24.83
CA TYR A 117 -14.25 -19.63 -23.38
C TYR A 117 -14.88 -18.37 -22.79
N ASN A 118 -15.17 -17.35 -23.61
CA ASN A 118 -15.73 -16.08 -23.16
C ASN A 118 -14.91 -15.41 -22.04
N ILE A 119 -13.58 -15.58 -22.07
CA ILE A 119 -12.67 -14.92 -21.13
C ILE A 119 -12.14 -13.67 -21.82
N ASP A 120 -12.76 -12.54 -21.51
CA ASP A 120 -12.33 -11.25 -22.01
C ASP A 120 -11.07 -10.75 -21.29
N ASN A 121 -10.51 -9.65 -21.81
CA ASN A 121 -9.30 -9.06 -21.26
C ASN A 121 -9.50 -8.49 -19.84
N TYR A 122 -10.74 -8.07 -19.51
CA TYR A 122 -11.13 -7.54 -18.21
C TYR A 122 -11.07 -8.62 -17.13
N THR A 123 -11.72 -9.76 -17.37
CA THR A 123 -11.68 -10.95 -16.50
C THR A 123 -10.26 -11.45 -16.34
N LEU A 124 -9.49 -11.51 -17.43
CA LEU A 124 -8.10 -11.95 -17.40
C LEU A 124 -7.21 -11.02 -16.57
N HIS A 125 -7.45 -9.71 -16.63
CA HIS A 125 -6.75 -8.70 -15.82
C HIS A 125 -6.97 -8.93 -14.33
N TYR A 126 -8.23 -9.02 -13.90
CA TYR A 126 -8.56 -9.19 -12.48
C TYR A 126 -8.15 -10.56 -11.95
N ALA A 127 -8.25 -11.61 -12.75
CA ALA A 127 -7.73 -12.92 -12.35
C ALA A 127 -6.21 -12.87 -12.13
N GLY A 128 -5.48 -12.16 -13.00
CA GLY A 128 -4.05 -11.92 -12.85
C GLY A 128 -3.70 -11.11 -11.60
N LEU A 129 -4.40 -10.00 -11.34
CA LEU A 129 -4.19 -9.17 -10.16
C LEU A 129 -4.45 -9.94 -8.86
N THR A 130 -5.54 -10.71 -8.80
CA THR A 130 -5.88 -11.50 -7.61
C THR A 130 -4.76 -12.48 -7.27
N LEU A 131 -4.23 -13.20 -8.27
CA LEU A 131 -3.08 -14.12 -8.06
C LEU A 131 -1.81 -13.42 -7.59
N LEU A 132 -1.57 -12.18 -8.02
CA LEU A 132 -0.40 -11.39 -7.62
C LEU A 132 -0.49 -10.87 -6.19
N ASN A 133 -1.70 -10.69 -5.64
CA ASN A 133 -1.90 -10.29 -4.25
C ASN A 133 -1.82 -11.47 -3.27
N ARG A 134 -1.60 -12.69 -3.77
CA ARG A 134 -1.48 -13.87 -2.91
C ARG A 134 -0.16 -13.80 -2.12
N PRO A 135 -0.19 -13.95 -0.79
CA PRO A 135 1.03 -14.14 -0.02
C PRO A 135 1.70 -15.47 -0.42
N GLY A 136 2.98 -15.41 -0.78
CA GLY A 136 3.80 -16.56 -1.20
C GLY A 136 4.07 -16.64 -2.71
N ASP A 137 5.05 -17.45 -3.11
CA ASP A 137 5.69 -17.36 -4.43
C ASP A 137 5.00 -18.16 -5.57
N SER A 138 3.99 -19.01 -5.30
CA SER A 138 3.52 -19.96 -6.33
C SER A 138 2.59 -19.37 -7.39
N GLY A 139 1.82 -18.32 -7.06
CA GLY A 139 0.84 -17.70 -7.97
C GLY A 139 1.36 -16.51 -8.78
N GLY A 140 2.43 -15.87 -8.31
CA GLY A 140 2.97 -14.63 -8.89
C GLY A 140 3.33 -14.74 -10.38
N PRO A 141 4.10 -15.77 -10.81
CA PRO A 141 4.46 -15.94 -12.22
C PRO A 141 3.25 -16.14 -13.14
N LEU A 142 2.23 -16.88 -12.69
CA LEU A 142 0.99 -17.10 -13.45
C LEU A 142 0.21 -15.79 -13.57
N GLY A 143 -0.04 -15.10 -12.44
CA GLY A 143 -0.78 -13.84 -12.43
C GLY A 143 -0.12 -12.76 -13.30
N PHE A 144 1.21 -12.64 -13.22
CA PHE A 144 1.94 -11.69 -14.08
C PHE A 144 1.85 -12.06 -15.56
N HIS A 145 1.92 -13.35 -15.91
CA HIS A 145 1.77 -13.78 -17.29
C HIS A 145 0.35 -13.54 -17.83
N MET A 146 -0.69 -13.68 -17.00
CA MET A 146 -2.06 -13.29 -17.36
C MET A 146 -2.17 -11.80 -17.67
N LEU A 147 -1.55 -10.93 -16.85
CA LEU A 147 -1.45 -9.49 -17.14
C LEU A 147 -0.71 -9.21 -18.45
N LEU A 148 0.43 -9.87 -18.69
CA LEU A 148 1.16 -9.72 -19.95
C LEU A 148 0.32 -10.14 -21.16
N THR A 149 -0.47 -11.22 -21.05
CA THR A 149 -1.38 -11.63 -22.13
C THR A 149 -2.47 -10.60 -22.37
N ALA A 150 -3.18 -10.13 -21.35
CA ALA A 150 -4.19 -9.09 -21.50
C ALA A 150 -3.59 -7.79 -22.07
N SER A 151 -2.38 -7.42 -21.65
CA SER A 151 -1.63 -6.28 -22.22
C SER A 151 -1.31 -6.49 -23.71
N ASN A 152 -0.82 -7.67 -24.09
CA ASN A 152 -0.56 -8.00 -25.50
C ASN A 152 -1.85 -7.94 -26.35
N LEU A 153 -3.00 -8.28 -25.76
CA LEU A 153 -4.29 -8.30 -26.44
C LEU A 153 -4.96 -6.93 -26.60
N GLY A 154 -4.42 -5.86 -26.04
CA GLY A 154 -5.07 -4.55 -26.18
C GLY A 154 -5.38 -3.85 -24.86
N TYR A 155 -5.28 -4.54 -23.73
CA TYR A 155 -5.86 -4.04 -22.51
C TYR A 155 -4.91 -3.10 -21.76
N THR A 156 -5.23 -1.80 -21.84
CA THR A 156 -4.42 -0.73 -21.22
C THR A 156 -4.24 -0.93 -19.71
N PRO A 157 -5.27 -1.24 -18.90
CA PRO A 157 -5.07 -1.46 -17.47
C PRO A 157 -4.04 -2.55 -17.15
N SER A 158 -4.03 -3.65 -17.91
CA SER A 158 -3.00 -4.69 -17.74
C SER A 158 -1.59 -4.22 -18.09
N THR A 159 -1.45 -3.33 -19.07
CA THR A 159 -0.17 -2.73 -19.43
C THR A 159 0.35 -1.87 -18.28
N LEU A 160 -0.51 -1.05 -17.69
CA LEU A 160 -0.18 -0.17 -16.56
C LEU A 160 0.14 -0.97 -15.30
N SER A 161 -0.70 -1.95 -14.94
CA SER A 161 -0.47 -2.81 -13.77
C SER A 161 0.82 -3.62 -13.90
N ALA A 162 1.08 -4.23 -15.07
CA ALA A 162 2.33 -4.96 -15.30
C ALA A 162 3.56 -4.05 -15.25
N LYS A 163 3.47 -2.83 -15.80
CA LYS A 163 4.56 -1.84 -15.71
C LYS A 163 4.80 -1.39 -14.28
N ARG A 164 3.74 -1.11 -13.50
CA ARG A 164 3.85 -0.79 -12.06
C ARG A 164 4.58 -1.88 -11.31
N LEU A 165 4.17 -3.15 -11.48
CA LEU A 165 4.80 -4.28 -10.79
C LEU A 165 6.30 -4.38 -11.10
N LYS A 166 6.70 -4.19 -12.36
CA LYS A 166 8.13 -4.13 -12.74
C LYS A 166 8.89 -2.98 -12.05
N LEU A 167 8.23 -1.85 -11.81
CA LEU A 167 8.84 -0.66 -11.19
C LEU A 167 8.92 -0.78 -9.67
N THR A 168 7.94 -1.41 -9.03
CA THR A 168 7.85 -1.54 -7.56
C THR A 168 8.54 -2.79 -7.02
N SER A 169 8.80 -3.80 -7.85
CA SER A 169 9.52 -5.00 -7.41
C SER A 169 10.96 -4.64 -7.04
N SER A 170 11.24 -4.53 -5.74
CA SER A 170 12.60 -4.43 -5.19
C SER A 170 13.35 -5.75 -5.31
N LYS A 171 12.61 -6.88 -5.35
CA LYS A 171 13.15 -8.19 -5.73
C LYS A 171 13.64 -8.09 -7.17
N ARG A 172 14.90 -8.51 -7.35
CA ARG A 172 15.72 -8.29 -8.55
C ARG A 172 14.89 -8.50 -9.82
N GLU A 173 15.15 -7.66 -10.81
CA GLU A 173 14.58 -7.67 -12.18
C GLU A 173 14.57 -9.05 -12.87
N THR A 174 15.24 -10.04 -12.28
CA THR A 174 15.27 -11.46 -12.63
C THR A 174 13.94 -12.19 -12.49
N ASP A 175 13.03 -11.76 -11.61
CA ASP A 175 11.82 -12.54 -11.29
C ASP A 175 10.78 -12.50 -12.42
N TYR A 176 10.87 -11.49 -13.30
CA TYR A 176 10.01 -11.33 -14.45
C TYR A 176 10.82 -11.30 -15.75
N PRO A 177 10.48 -12.13 -16.75
CA PRO A 177 11.21 -12.12 -18.00
C PRO A 177 11.08 -10.74 -18.68
N PRO A 178 12.16 -10.22 -19.29
CA PRO A 178 12.10 -8.95 -20.00
C PRO A 178 11.04 -9.02 -21.11
N SER A 179 10.00 -8.21 -20.98
CA SER A 179 8.90 -8.15 -21.93
C SER A 179 9.04 -6.95 -22.85
N ARG A 180 9.77 -7.13 -23.97
CA ARG A 180 9.91 -6.11 -25.02
C ARG A 180 8.56 -5.58 -25.52
N ARG A 181 7.54 -6.46 -25.55
CA ARG A 181 6.18 -6.10 -25.97
C ARG A 181 5.49 -5.18 -24.97
N LEU A 182 5.60 -5.46 -23.67
CA LEU A 182 5.08 -4.59 -22.62
C LEU A 182 5.72 -3.21 -22.71
N ASP A 183 7.05 -3.15 -22.83
CA ASP A 183 7.76 -1.87 -22.88
C ASP A 183 7.44 -1.09 -24.17
N ALA A 184 7.30 -1.77 -25.32
CA ALA A 184 6.86 -1.14 -26.57
C ALA A 184 5.44 -0.57 -26.46
N ARG A 185 4.52 -1.32 -25.85
CA ARG A 185 3.13 -0.87 -25.65
C ARG A 185 3.05 0.30 -24.67
N PHE A 186 3.81 0.26 -23.58
CA PHE A 186 3.88 1.38 -22.65
C PHE A 186 4.45 2.64 -23.32
N LYS A 187 5.47 2.50 -24.18
CA LYS A 187 5.97 3.61 -25.00
C LYS A 187 4.92 4.16 -25.97
N GLN A 188 4.10 3.31 -26.57
CA GLN A 188 2.99 3.75 -27.41
C GLN A 188 1.97 4.58 -26.61
N LEU A 189 1.61 4.15 -25.40
CA LEU A 189 0.74 4.92 -24.51
C LEU A 189 1.36 6.28 -24.14
N LEU A 190 2.68 6.33 -23.91
CA LEU A 190 3.41 7.58 -23.64
C LEU A 190 3.41 8.55 -24.82
N GLN A 191 3.44 8.04 -26.05
CA GLN A 191 3.38 8.87 -27.26
C GLN A 191 2.01 9.54 -27.43
N ILE A 192 0.93 8.90 -26.97
CA ILE A 192 -0.41 9.52 -26.92
C ILE A 192 -0.39 10.69 -25.91
N GLY A 193 0.32 10.53 -24.79
CA GLY A 193 0.82 11.64 -23.96
C GLY A 193 -0.20 12.36 -23.08
N SER A 194 -1.46 11.91 -23.03
CA SER A 194 -2.55 12.55 -22.29
C SER A 194 -3.04 11.78 -21.07
N ASP A 195 -2.58 10.54 -20.87
CA ASP A 195 -3.04 9.69 -19.78
C ASP A 195 -2.23 9.96 -18.49
N PRO A 196 -2.87 10.45 -17.39
CA PRO A 196 -2.18 10.75 -16.15
C PRO A 196 -1.59 9.50 -15.46
N ASP A 197 -2.16 8.31 -15.65
CA ASP A 197 -1.62 7.06 -15.10
C ASP A 197 -0.31 6.68 -15.79
N VAL A 198 -0.28 6.80 -17.12
CA VAL A 198 0.93 6.56 -17.94
C VAL A 198 2.05 7.52 -17.54
N LEU A 199 1.74 8.81 -17.39
CA LEU A 199 2.70 9.83 -16.99
C LEU A 199 3.22 9.60 -15.58
N THR A 200 2.34 9.20 -14.65
CA THR A 200 2.73 8.84 -13.27
C THR A 200 3.74 7.68 -13.27
N LEU A 201 3.47 6.61 -14.01
CA LEU A 201 4.38 5.46 -14.12
C LEU A 201 5.72 5.80 -14.80
N GLN A 202 5.74 6.76 -15.73
CA GLN A 202 6.99 7.25 -16.28
C GLN A 202 7.80 8.07 -15.26
N GLY A 203 7.12 8.81 -14.36
CA GLY A 203 7.77 9.45 -13.22
C GLY A 203 8.49 8.43 -12.33
N PHE A 204 7.84 7.31 -12.03
CA PHE A 204 8.46 6.19 -11.30
C PHE A 204 9.66 5.56 -12.02
N ASP A 205 9.57 5.40 -13.35
CA ASP A 205 10.68 4.88 -14.16
C ASP A 205 11.92 5.78 -14.07
N TRP A 206 11.74 7.11 -14.01
CA TRP A 206 12.82 8.08 -13.79
C TRP A 206 13.35 8.09 -12.35
N LEU A 207 12.48 7.94 -11.34
CA LEU A 207 12.90 7.77 -9.94
C LEU A 207 13.84 6.57 -9.79
N ARG A 208 13.48 5.43 -10.41
CA ARG A 208 14.31 4.22 -10.37
C ARG A 208 15.69 4.43 -11.02
N GLN A 209 15.79 5.37 -11.96
CA GLN A 209 17.04 5.76 -12.61
C GLN A 209 17.83 6.82 -11.83
N GLY A 210 17.32 7.29 -10.68
CA GLY A 210 17.93 8.36 -9.89
C GLY A 210 17.83 9.75 -10.52
N ASN A 211 16.89 9.96 -11.45
CA ASN A 211 16.69 11.25 -12.11
C ASN A 211 15.44 11.96 -11.57
N ASP A 212 15.60 12.52 -10.37
CA ASP A 212 14.54 13.18 -9.61
C ASP A 212 13.92 14.37 -10.35
N GLY A 213 14.73 15.16 -11.06
CA GLY A 213 14.24 16.30 -11.83
C GLY A 213 13.30 15.89 -12.97
N SER A 214 13.62 14.80 -13.67
CA SER A 214 12.74 14.26 -14.72
C SER A 214 11.49 13.62 -14.13
N ALA A 215 11.62 12.88 -13.02
CA ALA A 215 10.49 12.31 -12.32
C ALA A 215 9.47 13.37 -11.89
N LEU A 216 9.94 14.45 -11.26
CA LEU A 216 9.09 15.55 -10.81
C LEU A 216 8.31 16.18 -11.98
N ARG A 217 9.00 16.42 -13.12
CA ARG A 217 8.34 16.93 -14.34
C ARG A 217 7.24 16.01 -14.85
N TYR A 218 7.41 14.70 -14.76
CA TYR A 218 6.37 13.75 -15.17
C TYR A 218 5.18 13.71 -14.20
N PHE A 219 5.41 13.85 -12.90
CA PHE A 219 4.33 13.99 -11.93
C PHE A 219 3.55 15.30 -12.13
N ASP A 220 4.23 16.42 -12.37
CA ASP A 220 3.57 17.69 -12.69
C ASP A 220 2.73 17.58 -13.98
N ARG A 221 3.26 16.90 -15.01
CA ARG A 221 2.51 16.62 -16.25
C ARG A 221 1.30 15.73 -16.03
N ALA A 222 1.38 14.72 -15.15
CA ALA A 222 0.25 13.86 -14.82
C ALA A 222 -0.89 14.67 -14.18
N ILE A 223 -0.56 15.54 -13.22
CA ILE A 223 -1.53 16.43 -12.57
C ILE A 223 -2.18 17.37 -13.59
N ALA A 224 -1.37 17.98 -14.47
CA ALA A 224 -1.89 18.85 -15.53
C ALA A 224 -2.81 18.10 -16.50
N ALA A 225 -2.44 16.88 -16.92
CA ALA A 225 -3.26 16.05 -17.80
C ALA A 225 -4.60 15.68 -17.16
N ALA A 226 -4.60 15.32 -15.87
CA ALA A 226 -5.83 15.03 -15.14
C ALA A 226 -6.76 16.25 -15.04
N ALA A 227 -6.22 17.45 -14.83
CA ALA A 227 -7.02 18.68 -14.79
C ALA A 227 -7.74 18.96 -16.13
N VAL A 228 -7.07 18.70 -17.25
CA VAL A 228 -7.66 18.80 -18.60
C VAL A 228 -8.78 17.78 -18.79
N THR A 229 -8.56 16.52 -18.40
CA THR A 229 -9.59 15.47 -18.48
C THR A 229 -10.84 15.86 -17.70
N ILE A 230 -10.70 16.38 -16.47
CA ILE A 230 -11.82 16.80 -15.64
C ILE A 230 -12.61 17.96 -16.26
N SER A 231 -11.91 18.91 -16.88
CA SER A 231 -12.56 20.03 -17.58
C SER A 231 -13.33 19.57 -18.83
N SER A 232 -12.84 18.53 -19.51
CA SER A 232 -13.44 18.01 -20.76
C SER A 232 -14.68 17.14 -20.53
N VAL A 233 -14.74 16.41 -19.40
CA VAL A 233 -15.84 15.45 -19.15
C VAL A 233 -17.14 16.16 -18.75
N GLY A 234 -17.10 17.48 -18.48
CA GLY A 234 -18.25 18.22 -17.95
C GLY A 234 -18.54 17.72 -16.55
N THR A 235 -18.08 18.44 -15.54
CA THR A 235 -18.19 18.07 -14.12
C THR A 235 -19.55 17.43 -13.80
N PRO A 236 -19.58 16.16 -13.34
CA PRO A 236 -20.70 15.66 -12.56
C PRO A 236 -20.89 16.64 -11.41
N GLN A 237 -22.08 17.22 -11.37
CA GLN A 237 -22.47 18.30 -10.47
C GLN A 237 -22.00 17.98 -9.04
N PRO A 238 -21.21 18.87 -8.38
CA PRO A 238 -20.80 18.65 -7.01
C PRO A 238 -22.07 18.41 -6.18
N ALA A 239 -22.05 17.35 -5.36
CA ALA A 239 -23.16 16.93 -4.52
C ALA A 239 -23.79 18.16 -3.83
N LYS A 240 -24.92 18.64 -4.36
CA LYS A 240 -25.62 19.84 -3.86
C LYS A 240 -26.22 19.64 -2.48
N ASP A 241 -26.10 18.45 -1.90
CA ASP A 241 -26.78 18.05 -0.67
C ASP A 241 -25.93 18.24 0.62
N GLN A 242 -24.70 18.77 0.55
CA GLN A 242 -23.87 19.02 1.74
C GLN A 242 -23.77 20.49 2.18
N ALA A 243 -24.48 21.42 1.53
CA ALA A 243 -24.27 22.86 1.72
C ALA A 243 -25.02 23.53 2.91
N GLN A 244 -25.50 22.78 3.93
CA GLN A 244 -26.32 23.40 5.01
C GLN A 244 -25.80 23.30 6.45
N SER A 245 -24.64 22.70 6.74
CA SER A 245 -24.02 22.85 8.07
C SER A 245 -22.99 23.98 8.06
N GLY A 246 -23.39 25.16 8.56
CA GLY A 246 -22.56 26.37 8.69
C GLY A 246 -21.37 26.29 9.66
N GLN A 247 -20.73 25.12 9.80
CA GLN A 247 -19.41 25.00 10.39
C GLN A 247 -18.38 24.95 9.27
N GLN A 248 -17.56 25.99 9.17
CA GLN A 248 -16.30 25.95 8.41
C GLN A 248 -15.39 24.89 9.03
N ASN A 249 -15.63 23.63 8.71
CA ASN A 249 -14.61 22.61 8.88
C ASN A 249 -13.64 22.80 7.73
N ASP A 250 -12.43 23.26 8.04
CA ASP A 250 -11.30 23.38 7.10
C ASP A 250 -10.82 22.02 6.53
N ASN A 251 -11.57 20.94 6.77
CA ASN A 251 -11.24 19.61 6.31
C ASN A 251 -11.89 19.37 4.94
N PRO A 252 -11.12 19.18 3.86
CA PRO A 252 -11.68 18.87 2.56
C PRO A 252 -12.49 17.58 2.63
N ALA A 253 -13.54 17.48 1.82
CA ALA A 253 -14.32 16.26 1.72
C ALA A 253 -13.45 15.13 1.15
N VAL A 254 -13.47 13.97 1.81
CA VAL A 254 -12.86 12.74 1.30
C VAL A 254 -13.52 12.37 -0.02
N ARG A 255 -12.72 12.04 -1.04
CA ARG A 255 -13.17 11.73 -2.40
C ARG A 255 -12.40 10.55 -2.99
N GLU A 256 -12.98 9.98 -4.04
CA GLU A 256 -12.29 9.01 -4.88
C GLU A 256 -11.09 9.65 -5.61
N PRO A 257 -10.06 8.85 -5.94
CA PRO A 257 -9.01 9.25 -6.86
C PRO A 257 -9.58 9.64 -8.24
N ARG A 258 -9.09 10.75 -8.80
CA ARG A 258 -9.43 11.27 -10.13
C ARG A 258 -8.82 10.41 -11.24
N TRP A 259 -7.70 9.76 -10.96
CA TRP A 259 -7.07 8.74 -11.79
C TRP A 259 -6.44 7.66 -10.90
N PHE A 260 -6.14 6.50 -11.45
CA PHE A 260 -5.85 5.30 -10.66
C PHE A 260 -4.58 5.43 -9.79
N TYR A 261 -3.57 6.16 -10.28
CA TYR A 261 -2.32 6.41 -9.56
C TYR A 261 -2.19 7.82 -8.96
N GLU A 262 -3.30 8.54 -8.71
CA GLU A 262 -3.27 9.90 -8.15
C GLU A 262 -2.50 9.98 -6.82
N ALA A 263 -2.83 9.08 -5.88
CA ALA A 263 -2.19 9.02 -4.58
C ALA A 263 -0.67 8.87 -4.69
N LEU A 264 -0.24 7.91 -5.51
CA LEU A 264 1.17 7.62 -5.75
C LEU A 264 1.89 8.80 -6.42
N CYS A 265 1.23 9.49 -7.35
CA CYS A 265 1.74 10.69 -8.00
C CYS A 265 2.00 11.80 -6.97
N HIS A 266 1.00 12.16 -6.16
CA HIS A 266 1.13 13.22 -5.17
C HIS A 266 2.11 12.87 -4.05
N GLN A 267 2.13 11.62 -3.58
CA GLN A 267 3.08 11.16 -2.57
C GLN A 267 4.53 11.31 -3.06
N ASN A 268 4.85 10.79 -4.24
CA ASN A 268 6.22 10.84 -4.77
C ASN A 268 6.63 12.25 -5.17
N ARG A 269 5.70 13.04 -5.72
CA ARG A 269 5.91 14.48 -5.94
C ARG A 269 6.26 15.20 -4.64
N GLY A 270 5.52 14.95 -3.55
CA GLY A 270 5.78 15.54 -2.24
C GLY A 270 7.17 15.21 -1.71
N LEU A 271 7.59 13.94 -1.81
CA LEU A 271 8.93 13.50 -1.39
C LEU A 271 10.05 14.20 -2.18
N LEU A 272 9.93 14.28 -3.51
CA LEU A 272 10.90 14.98 -4.35
C LEU A 272 10.98 16.49 -4.05
N LEU A 273 9.84 17.12 -3.76
CA LEU A 273 9.80 18.54 -3.39
C LEU A 273 10.48 18.80 -2.04
N LEU A 274 10.31 17.91 -1.06
CA LEU A 274 11.05 17.99 0.20
C LEU A 274 12.56 17.90 -0.01
N GLN A 275 13.02 16.97 -0.86
CA GLN A 275 14.44 16.85 -1.19
C GLN A 275 15.01 18.13 -1.82
N GLN A 276 14.18 18.88 -2.55
CA GLN A 276 14.53 20.18 -3.15
C GLN A 276 14.36 21.36 -2.18
N GLY A 277 13.96 21.15 -0.93
CA GLY A 277 13.67 22.20 0.04
C GLY A 277 12.36 22.97 -0.19
N ARG A 278 11.52 22.52 -1.13
CA ARG A 278 10.23 23.14 -1.49
C ARG A 278 9.12 22.66 -0.54
N LYS A 279 9.27 22.99 0.75
CA LYS A 279 8.44 22.45 1.84
C LYS A 279 6.93 22.71 1.65
N GLU A 280 6.53 23.93 1.29
CA GLU A 280 5.11 24.28 1.17
C GLU A 280 4.39 23.51 0.05
N GLU A 281 5.06 23.31 -1.08
CA GLU A 281 4.49 22.54 -2.19
C GLU A 281 4.41 21.05 -1.88
N ALA A 282 5.35 20.54 -1.07
CA ALA A 282 5.28 19.17 -0.56
C ALA A 282 4.09 18.99 0.38
N ILE A 283 3.88 19.94 1.31
CA ILE A 283 2.71 19.94 2.21
C ILE A 283 1.41 19.93 1.38
N ALA A 284 1.32 20.77 0.33
CA ALA A 284 0.15 20.78 -0.55
C ALA A 284 -0.09 19.41 -1.22
N ALA A 285 0.97 18.73 -1.68
CA ALA A 285 0.86 17.41 -2.28
C ALA A 285 0.42 16.35 -1.24
N PHE A 286 1.00 16.35 -0.04
CA PHE A 286 0.62 15.40 1.01
C PHE A 286 -0.79 15.67 1.58
N ARG A 287 -1.27 16.92 1.57
CA ARG A 287 -2.67 17.24 1.91
C ARG A 287 -3.67 16.57 0.99
N ILE A 288 -3.38 16.47 -0.31
CA ILE A 288 -4.25 15.74 -1.24
C ILE A 288 -4.28 14.26 -0.84
N VAL A 289 -3.13 13.64 -0.60
CA VAL A 289 -3.04 12.21 -0.22
C VAL A 289 -3.73 11.94 1.12
N ALA A 290 -3.53 12.80 2.12
CA ALA A 290 -4.03 12.61 3.47
C ALA A 290 -5.50 12.98 3.63
N LEU A 291 -5.89 14.17 3.16
CA LEU A 291 -7.19 14.77 3.50
C LEU A 291 -8.22 14.58 2.40
N GLU A 292 -7.81 14.56 1.12
CA GLU A 292 -8.74 14.29 0.02
C GLU A 292 -8.88 12.79 -0.25
N LEU A 293 -7.79 12.01 -0.19
CA LEU A 293 -7.81 10.57 -0.50
C LEU A 293 -7.85 9.66 0.75
N ASP A 294 -7.79 10.24 1.96
CA ASP A 294 -7.82 9.54 3.25
C ASP A 294 -6.80 8.39 3.36
N LEU A 295 -5.59 8.59 2.81
CA LEU A 295 -4.53 7.58 2.85
C LEU A 295 -3.56 7.83 3.99
N ARG A 296 -3.29 6.77 4.77
CA ARG A 296 -2.38 6.80 5.92
C ARG A 296 -0.98 7.29 5.56
N GLU A 297 -0.47 6.94 4.38
CA GLU A 297 0.85 7.37 3.92
C GLU A 297 0.92 8.91 3.81
N GLY A 298 -0.17 9.57 3.40
CA GLY A 298 -0.25 11.03 3.38
C GLY A 298 -0.26 11.63 4.78
N TYR A 299 -1.05 11.06 5.71
CA TYR A 299 -1.10 11.53 7.10
C TYR A 299 0.25 11.44 7.79
N LEU A 300 0.99 10.35 7.58
CA LEU A 300 2.33 10.17 8.14
C LEU A 300 3.30 11.25 7.64
N GLU A 301 3.34 11.49 6.33
CA GLU A 301 4.25 12.50 5.76
C GLU A 301 3.87 13.92 6.18
N LEU A 302 2.58 14.25 6.29
CA LEU A 302 2.15 15.53 6.89
C LEU A 302 2.57 15.66 8.34
N ALA A 303 2.37 14.61 9.14
CA ALA A 303 2.75 14.63 10.56
C ALA A 303 4.25 14.87 10.77
N LYS A 304 5.11 14.35 9.89
CA LYS A 304 6.56 14.60 9.92
C LYS A 304 6.91 16.08 9.66
N LEU A 305 6.07 16.82 8.93
CA LEU A 305 6.31 18.21 8.53
C LEU A 305 5.74 19.26 9.51
N LEU A 306 4.82 18.83 10.37
CA LEU A 306 4.18 19.66 11.39
C LEU A 306 5.06 19.83 12.64
N PRO A 307 4.93 20.96 13.37
CA PRO A 307 5.64 21.17 14.63
C PRO A 307 5.33 20.07 15.65
N ARG A 308 6.34 19.68 16.45
CA ARG A 308 6.12 18.79 17.60
C ARG A 308 5.18 19.46 18.61
N GLY A 309 4.33 18.65 19.25
CA GLY A 309 3.32 19.13 20.19
C GLY A 309 2.09 19.79 19.56
N SER A 310 2.03 19.96 18.22
CA SER A 310 0.81 20.45 17.57
C SER A 310 -0.30 19.39 17.62
N PRO A 311 -1.56 19.78 17.94
CA PRO A 311 -2.68 18.84 18.02
C PRO A 311 -2.98 18.18 16.67
N GLU A 312 -2.73 18.88 15.56
CA GLU A 312 -2.88 18.33 14.21
C GLU A 312 -1.90 17.18 13.96
N ARG A 313 -0.64 17.33 14.40
CA ARG A 313 0.37 16.28 14.26
C ARG A 313 -0.01 15.03 15.04
N GLU A 314 -0.43 15.18 16.29
CA GLU A 314 -0.90 14.07 17.12
C GLU A 314 -2.09 13.36 16.47
N THR A 315 -3.06 14.11 15.94
CA THR A 315 -4.22 13.58 15.23
C THR A 315 -3.81 12.74 14.01
N TYR A 316 -2.89 13.24 13.19
CA TYR A 316 -2.42 12.53 11.99
C TYR A 316 -1.59 11.29 12.33
N LEU A 317 -0.75 11.35 13.35
CA LEU A 317 -0.01 10.18 13.85
C LEU A 317 -0.97 9.11 14.39
N LEU A 318 -1.97 9.49 15.19
CA LEU A 318 -2.97 8.57 15.72
C LEU A 318 -3.73 7.85 14.59
N LYS A 319 -4.24 8.60 13.61
CA LYS A 319 -4.92 8.02 12.43
C LYS A 319 -4.02 7.00 11.71
N THR A 320 -2.75 7.36 11.50
CA THR A 320 -1.81 6.50 10.77
C THR A 320 -1.42 5.26 11.60
N ALA A 321 -1.19 5.42 12.89
CA ALA A 321 -0.85 4.34 13.82
C ALA A 321 -2.00 3.33 13.94
N GLN A 322 -3.25 3.82 14.06
CA GLN A 322 -4.45 2.99 14.06
C GLN A 322 -4.63 2.20 12.75
N ALA A 323 -4.13 2.74 11.63
CA ALA A 323 -4.08 2.05 10.33
C ALA A 323 -2.91 1.05 10.21
N GLY A 324 -2.25 0.71 11.32
CA GLY A 324 -1.18 -0.30 11.39
C GLY A 324 0.18 0.18 10.88
N ASN A 325 0.44 1.49 10.87
CA ASN A 325 1.74 2.01 10.48
C ASN A 325 2.68 2.09 11.69
N PHE A 326 3.69 1.22 11.74
CA PHE A 326 4.62 1.13 12.86
C PHE A 326 5.55 2.33 13.01
N GLU A 327 5.88 3.03 11.91
CA GLU A 327 6.64 4.28 11.99
C GLU A 327 5.82 5.37 12.70
N ALA A 328 4.52 5.45 12.43
CA ALA A 328 3.63 6.34 13.16
C ALA A 328 3.51 5.97 14.65
N CYS A 329 3.42 4.68 14.98
CA CYS A 329 3.48 4.23 16.39
C CYS A 329 4.77 4.69 17.07
N HIS A 330 5.92 4.53 16.40
CA HIS A 330 7.21 4.98 16.91
C HIS A 330 7.23 6.50 17.15
N LEU A 331 6.82 7.30 16.17
CA LEU A 331 6.80 8.76 16.28
C LEU A 331 5.84 9.25 17.37
N LEU A 332 4.65 8.65 17.46
CA LEU A 332 3.66 8.98 18.47
C LEU A 332 4.16 8.63 19.88
N ALA A 333 4.84 7.50 20.04
CA ALA A 333 5.45 7.12 21.30
C ALA A 333 6.51 8.13 21.78
N LEU A 334 7.36 8.60 20.86
CA LEU A 334 8.34 9.65 21.17
C LEU A 334 7.67 10.98 21.53
N ASP A 335 6.62 11.37 20.80
CA ASP A 335 5.88 12.61 21.07
C ASP A 335 5.22 12.61 22.44
N LEU A 336 4.61 11.49 22.82
CA LEU A 336 3.98 11.34 24.13
C LEU A 336 5.01 11.31 25.26
N ALA A 337 6.19 10.73 25.03
CA ALA A 337 7.30 10.78 25.99
C ALA A 337 7.86 12.21 26.15
N ASP A 338 7.95 12.97 25.06
CA ASP A 338 8.32 14.39 25.11
C ASP A 338 7.24 15.19 25.85
N ARG A 339 5.95 14.97 25.55
CA ARG A 339 4.81 15.60 26.21
C ARG A 339 4.78 15.34 27.71
N ALA A 340 5.10 14.12 28.14
CA ALA A 340 5.16 13.77 29.55
C ALA A 340 6.14 14.66 30.36
N ASN A 341 7.15 15.22 29.69
CA ASN A 341 8.14 16.12 30.30
C ASN A 341 7.78 17.61 30.19
N GLU A 342 6.65 17.97 29.56
CA GLU A 342 6.28 19.37 29.36
C GLU A 342 6.02 20.10 30.69
N PRO A 343 6.57 21.31 30.86
CA PRO A 343 6.26 22.14 32.02
C PRO A 343 4.79 22.59 31.98
N GLY A 344 4.13 22.56 33.14
CA GLY A 344 2.74 23.02 33.27
C GLY A 344 1.68 21.92 33.18
N LEU A 345 2.03 20.71 32.73
CA LEU A 345 1.14 19.56 32.85
C LEU A 345 1.01 19.11 34.32
N SER A 346 -0.19 18.68 34.69
CA SER A 346 -0.43 18.02 35.97
C SER A 346 0.27 16.66 36.04
N GLN A 347 0.53 16.17 37.25
CA GLN A 347 1.17 14.86 37.44
C GLN A 347 0.37 13.74 36.75
N ALA A 348 -0.96 13.80 36.80
CA ALA A 348 -1.82 12.81 36.15
C ALA A 348 -1.69 12.82 34.62
N GLU A 349 -1.64 14.00 33.99
CA GLU A 349 -1.45 14.12 32.53
C GLU A 349 -0.06 13.63 32.09
N ARG A 350 0.97 13.89 32.91
CA ARG A 350 2.32 13.39 32.66
C ARG A 350 2.39 11.87 32.73
N GLU A 351 1.74 11.27 33.73
CA GLU A 351 1.64 9.82 33.88
C GLU A 351 0.85 9.18 32.74
N GLU A 352 -0.26 9.78 32.32
CA GLU A 352 -1.05 9.31 31.18
C GLU A 352 -0.24 9.35 29.88
N ALA A 353 0.45 10.46 29.60
CA ALA A 353 1.31 10.57 28.42
C ALA A 353 2.47 9.55 28.46
N ALA A 354 3.12 9.37 29.61
CA ALA A 354 4.18 8.37 29.77
C ALA A 354 3.68 6.93 29.56
N TYR A 355 2.49 6.61 30.08
CA TYR A 355 1.85 5.32 29.87
C TYR A 355 1.53 5.08 28.39
N MET A 356 0.87 6.04 27.73
CA MET A 356 0.53 5.94 26.32
C MET A 356 1.77 5.83 25.42
N ALA A 357 2.86 6.53 25.78
CA ALA A 357 4.14 6.40 25.07
C ALA A 357 4.64 4.94 25.06
N GLN A 358 4.58 4.26 26.22
CA GLN A 358 4.98 2.86 26.32
C GLN A 358 4.06 1.96 25.50
N GLU A 359 2.73 2.12 25.61
CA GLU A 359 1.75 1.33 24.85
C GLU A 359 1.99 1.39 23.34
N TRP A 360 2.24 2.58 22.78
CA TRP A 360 2.52 2.72 21.35
C TRP A 360 3.86 2.11 20.94
N ALA A 361 4.88 2.18 21.79
CA ALA A 361 6.16 1.55 21.52
C ALA A 361 6.10 0.02 21.50
N TRP A 362 5.21 -0.59 22.29
CA TRP A 362 4.95 -2.03 22.25
C TRP A 362 4.33 -2.51 20.93
N GLN A 363 3.66 -1.64 20.18
CA GLN A 363 3.08 -1.98 18.88
C GLN A 363 4.12 -2.12 17.76
N VAL A 364 5.39 -1.77 18.00
CA VAL A 364 6.46 -1.85 16.98
C VAL A 364 6.97 -3.30 16.89
N PRO A 365 6.77 -4.01 15.75
CA PRO A 365 6.93 -5.47 15.67
C PRO A 365 8.39 -5.93 15.61
N ASN A 366 9.31 -5.07 15.15
CA ASN A 366 10.71 -5.44 15.09
C ASN A 366 11.27 -5.48 16.52
N VAL A 367 11.48 -6.69 17.05
CA VAL A 367 11.93 -6.92 18.43
C VAL A 367 13.18 -6.10 18.78
N GLY A 368 14.09 -5.86 17.83
CA GLY A 368 15.27 -5.03 18.04
C GLY A 368 14.94 -3.54 18.16
N GLU A 369 14.19 -3.01 17.18
CA GLU A 369 13.79 -1.60 17.16
C GLU A 369 12.84 -1.25 18.30
N GLY A 370 11.87 -2.13 18.58
CA GLY A 370 10.91 -1.97 19.68
C GLY A 370 11.59 -1.94 21.05
N LYS A 371 12.56 -2.84 21.30
CA LYS A 371 13.36 -2.80 22.55
C LYS A 371 14.17 -1.51 22.68
N GLY A 372 14.80 -1.07 21.59
CA GLY A 372 15.55 0.19 21.56
C GLY A 372 14.66 1.40 21.84
N LEU A 373 13.48 1.45 21.23
CA LEU A 373 12.48 2.48 21.45
C LEU A 373 11.97 2.48 22.91
N LEU A 374 11.63 1.31 23.45
CA LEU A 374 11.18 1.18 24.84
C LEU A 374 12.24 1.65 25.85
N SER A 375 13.51 1.30 25.63
CA SER A 375 14.61 1.81 26.46
C SER A 375 14.71 3.34 26.38
N THR A 376 14.54 3.90 25.18
CA THR A 376 14.58 5.36 24.96
C THR A 376 13.43 6.06 25.69
N ILE A 377 12.23 5.49 25.64
CA ILE A 377 11.06 6.02 26.34
C ILE A 377 11.24 5.90 27.85
N ALA A 378 11.67 4.74 28.35
CA ALA A 378 11.91 4.51 29.76
C ALA A 378 12.89 5.54 30.35
N GLU A 379 13.97 5.86 29.62
CA GLU A 379 14.92 6.90 30.02
C GLU A 379 14.29 8.30 30.02
N LYS A 380 13.48 8.63 29.01
CA LYS A 380 12.78 9.92 28.91
C LYS A 380 11.76 10.13 30.01
N VAL A 381 11.08 9.09 30.49
CA VAL A 381 9.99 9.21 31.48
C VAL A 381 10.37 8.74 32.88
N LYS A 382 11.67 8.47 33.13
CA LYS A 382 12.15 7.86 34.38
C LYS A 382 11.78 8.63 35.64
N ASP A 383 11.78 9.96 35.59
CA ASP A 383 11.50 10.81 36.75
C ASP A 383 10.00 10.93 37.03
N ILE A 384 9.16 10.59 36.05
CA ILE A 384 7.69 10.59 36.15
C ILE A 384 7.23 9.25 36.74
N VAL A 385 7.78 8.13 36.25
CA VAL A 385 7.37 6.77 36.64
C VAL A 385 7.89 6.36 38.03
N ARG A 386 9.02 6.93 38.50
CA ARG A 386 9.54 6.68 39.86
C ARG A 386 8.57 7.02 40.98
N LEU A 387 7.54 7.82 40.70
CA LEU A 387 6.47 8.15 41.65
C LEU A 387 5.44 7.01 41.82
N ARG A 388 5.55 5.94 41.03
CA ARG A 388 4.56 4.84 40.97
C ARG A 388 5.23 3.46 41.04
N SER A 389 6.16 3.27 41.97
CA SER A 389 6.87 2.00 42.24
C SER A 389 5.97 0.79 42.57
N ASP A 390 4.65 0.92 42.50
CA ASP A 390 3.67 -0.16 42.66
C ASP A 390 3.29 -0.87 41.34
N PHE A 391 3.70 -0.35 40.18
CA PHE A 391 3.51 -1.02 38.89
C PHE A 391 4.76 -1.83 38.51
N ALA A 392 4.91 -3.01 39.14
CA ALA A 392 5.81 -4.02 38.61
C ALA A 392 5.34 -4.39 37.19
N PRO A 393 6.23 -4.40 36.17
CA PRO A 393 5.85 -4.85 34.84
C PRO A 393 5.27 -6.25 34.97
N TYR A 394 4.10 -6.46 34.37
CA TYR A 394 3.54 -7.78 34.14
C TYR A 394 4.48 -8.47 33.13
N VAL A 395 5.62 -8.95 33.64
CA VAL A 395 6.50 -9.83 32.90
C VAL A 395 5.69 -11.11 32.81
N ASP A 396 5.07 -11.32 31.66
CA ASP A 396 4.39 -12.56 31.34
C ASP A 396 5.37 -13.70 31.62
N GLY A 397 5.12 -14.39 32.74
CA GLY A 397 5.78 -15.62 33.14
C GLY A 397 5.34 -16.78 32.26
N HIS A 398 5.27 -16.58 30.94
CA HIS A 398 5.27 -17.66 29.97
C HIS A 398 6.68 -18.24 29.89
N GLY A 399 7.12 -18.81 31.01
CA GLY A 399 8.07 -19.90 30.98
C GLY A 399 7.40 -21.03 30.21
N GLU A 400 7.78 -21.18 28.94
CA GLU A 400 7.62 -22.44 28.24
C GLU A 400 8.27 -23.54 29.08
N SER A 401 7.45 -24.26 29.84
CA SER A 401 7.87 -25.53 30.42
C SER A 401 8.05 -26.51 29.25
N PRO A 402 9.20 -27.17 29.11
CA PRO A 402 9.37 -28.18 28.07
C PRO A 402 8.42 -29.34 28.38
N VAL A 403 7.34 -29.46 27.61
CA VAL A 403 6.50 -30.65 27.59
C VAL A 403 7.34 -31.77 26.99
N SER A 404 7.91 -32.58 27.87
CA SER A 404 8.55 -33.84 27.54
C SER A 404 7.45 -34.81 27.07
N ILE A 405 7.38 -35.05 25.77
CA ILE A 405 6.52 -36.08 25.18
C ILE A 405 7.26 -37.41 25.36
N ARG A 406 6.70 -38.28 26.20
CA ARG A 406 7.00 -39.72 26.23
C ARG A 406 6.04 -40.47 25.34
#